data_AF-A0A318XI93-F1
#
_entry.id   AF-A0A318XI93-F1
#
_cell.length_a   1.000
_cell.length_b   1.000
_cell.length_c   1.000
_cell.angle_alpha   90.00
_cell.angle_beta   90.00
_cell.angle_gamma   90.00
#
_symmetry.space_group_name_H-M   'P 1'
#
loop_
_entity.id
_entity.type
_entity.pdbx_description
1 polymer ?
#
loop_
_entity_poly.entity_id
_entity_poly.type
_entity_poly.pdbx_seq_one_letter_code
_entity_poly.pdbx_strand_id
1 'polypeptide(L)'
;MALGDYIKTIYVNGAAPGISAERLNRNEDKTAELDTAVAAHISDSIYQAAGGTATAITLTIGETLVNGFPITFIASANNNAAATTINSKPLYKPNTTITPVLIAGKAYTVWYSSSGNCFFIKASAEGDVVAANVLAGKTFSNDNDTGLTGTMPNNGAVSKSLPINGSYTIPEGYHNGSGKVSQSITSKAAATYNPSTSTQTIAAGQYLSGAQTIAAVTGTTTADKVDSGYTFSSASGINLTGTSTKKRWAYADVWLGSHNVAPPFTVTGLGFKPSTILVLCETTINSDAYQITSEYSTGIYQSVATLARYKSVTYGDSYTSYQAIIPTWSVGAGTFSFSAGSYGFTSVKYWAFE
;
A
#
# COMPACT_ATOMS: atom_id res chain seq x y z
N MET A 1 -114.32 59.46 -2.30
CA MET A 1 -113.82 58.47 -1.32
C MET A 1 -112.47 58.98 -0.85
N ALA A 2 -112.35 59.42 0.41
CA ALA A 2 -111.13 60.02 0.92
C ALA A 2 -110.05 58.94 1.12
N LEU A 3 -108.77 59.30 0.93
CA LEU A 3 -107.61 58.41 1.02
C LEU A 3 -107.57 57.58 2.33
N GLY A 4 -108.21 58.08 3.40
CA GLY A 4 -108.34 57.39 4.69
C GLY A 4 -109.24 56.15 4.68
N ASP A 5 -110.22 56.05 3.78
CA ASP A 5 -111.12 54.89 3.71
C ASP A 5 -110.51 53.71 2.95
N TYR A 6 -109.56 53.94 2.04
CA TYR A 6 -108.84 52.88 1.34
C TYR A 6 -107.86 52.14 2.25
N ILE A 7 -107.32 52.84 3.27
CA ILE A 7 -106.37 52.26 4.22
C ILE A 7 -107.08 51.40 5.28
N LYS A 8 -108.35 51.69 5.61
CA LYS A 8 -109.15 50.86 6.54
C LYS A 8 -109.56 49.51 5.96
N THR A 9 -109.82 49.41 4.66
CA THR A 9 -110.17 48.14 4.01
C THR A 9 -108.98 47.17 3.93
N ILE A 10 -107.77 47.69 4.10
CA ILE A 10 -106.52 46.93 4.01
C ILE A 10 -106.11 46.32 5.36
N TYR A 11 -106.57 46.87 6.49
CA TYR A 11 -106.27 46.37 7.84
C TYR A 11 -107.54 45.85 8.53
N VAL A 12 -107.94 44.62 8.20
CA VAL A 12 -108.87 43.85 9.03
C VAL A 12 -108.02 42.91 9.88
N ASN A 13 -108.08 43.08 11.22
CA ASN A 13 -107.41 42.24 12.23
C ASN A 13 -105.87 42.23 12.21
N GLY A 14 -105.22 43.37 11.96
CA GLY A 14 -103.79 43.54 12.25
C GLY A 14 -102.83 42.81 11.29
N ALA A 15 -103.30 42.29 10.16
CA ALA A 15 -102.46 41.67 9.13
C ALA A 15 -102.48 42.48 7.82
N ALA A 16 -101.30 42.68 7.23
CA ALA A 16 -101.11 43.37 5.95
C ALA A 16 -101.80 42.63 4.78
N PRO A 17 -102.23 43.36 3.72
CA PRO A 17 -102.94 42.78 2.59
C PRO A 17 -101.94 41.98 1.74
N GLY A 18 -102.19 40.68 1.54
CA GLY A 18 -101.45 39.85 0.58
C GLY A 18 -100.62 38.71 1.16
N ILE A 19 -100.57 38.53 2.48
CA ILE A 19 -99.99 37.34 3.11
C ILE A 19 -101.06 36.72 4.01
N SER A 20 -101.59 35.56 3.60
CA SER A 20 -102.52 34.80 4.44
C SER A 20 -101.83 34.34 5.72
N ALA A 21 -102.54 34.28 6.85
CA ALA A 21 -102.02 33.77 8.13
C ALA A 21 -101.37 32.38 7.98
N GLU A 22 -101.90 31.56 7.07
CA GLU A 22 -101.36 30.26 6.71
C GLU A 22 -99.94 30.32 6.11
N ARG A 23 -99.62 31.35 5.33
CA ARG A 23 -98.25 31.56 4.82
C ARG A 23 -97.28 31.96 5.92
N LEU A 24 -97.75 32.70 6.94
CA LEU A 24 -96.92 33.10 8.07
C LEU A 24 -96.60 31.88 8.95
N ASN A 25 -97.61 31.07 9.29
CA ASN A 25 -97.40 29.81 10.04
C ASN A 25 -96.46 28.85 9.30
N ARG A 26 -96.63 28.67 7.98
CA ARG A 26 -95.70 27.85 7.19
C ARG A 26 -94.26 28.35 7.21
N ASN A 27 -94.06 29.66 7.31
CA ASN A 27 -92.71 30.22 7.42
C ASN A 27 -92.13 29.95 8.80
N GLU A 28 -92.91 30.09 9.87
CA GLU A 28 -92.49 29.75 11.24
C GLU A 28 -92.12 28.27 11.36
N ASP A 29 -92.94 27.37 10.78
CA ASP A 29 -92.66 25.93 10.72
C ASP A 29 -91.35 25.64 9.94
N LYS A 30 -91.15 26.29 8.78
CA LYS A 30 -89.91 26.15 7.99
C LYS A 30 -88.68 26.64 8.73
N THR A 31 -88.81 27.72 9.50
CA THR A 31 -87.72 28.26 10.30
C THR A 31 -87.35 27.29 11.42
N ALA A 32 -88.34 26.68 12.10
CA ALA A 32 -88.09 25.66 13.11
C ALA A 32 -87.43 24.38 12.53
N GLU A 33 -87.85 23.94 11.34
CA GLU A 33 -87.20 22.85 10.60
C GLU A 33 -85.75 23.18 10.27
N LEU A 34 -85.50 24.40 9.76
CA LEU A 34 -84.16 24.86 9.40
C LEU A 34 -83.25 24.98 10.63
N ASP A 35 -83.75 25.53 11.74
CA ASP A 35 -83.01 25.63 13.00
C ASP A 35 -82.62 24.25 13.52
N THR A 36 -83.53 23.28 13.43
CA THR A 36 -83.26 21.87 13.79
C THR A 36 -82.19 21.26 12.88
N ALA A 37 -82.28 21.46 11.56
CA ALA A 37 -81.30 20.95 10.59
C ALA A 37 -79.92 21.59 10.80
N VAL A 38 -79.87 22.89 11.08
CA VAL A 38 -78.62 23.62 11.36
C VAL A 38 -78.00 23.15 12.67
N ALA A 39 -78.78 22.94 13.73
CA ALA A 39 -78.28 22.42 15.00
C ALA A 39 -77.71 21.00 14.87
N ALA A 40 -78.35 20.14 14.05
CA ALA A 40 -77.83 18.82 13.70
C ALA A 40 -76.49 18.93 12.95
N HIS A 41 -76.42 19.77 11.91
CA HIS A 41 -75.20 19.97 11.13
C HIS A 41 -74.04 20.57 11.96
N ILE A 42 -74.34 21.45 12.92
CA ILE A 42 -73.35 21.99 13.86
C ILE A 42 -72.79 20.86 14.74
N SER A 43 -73.65 19.95 15.20
CA SER A 43 -73.23 18.80 16.01
C SER A 43 -72.34 17.83 15.21
N ASP A 44 -72.62 17.63 13.93
CA ASP A 44 -71.78 16.85 13.01
C ASP A 44 -70.44 17.51 12.68
N SER A 45 -70.32 18.83 12.88
CA SER A 45 -69.10 19.60 12.62
C SER A 45 -68.07 19.52 13.76
N ILE A 46 -68.39 18.86 14.88
CA ILE A 46 -67.49 18.64 16.01
C ILE A 46 -66.97 17.21 15.98
N TYR A 47 -65.67 17.01 16.21
CA TYR A 47 -65.11 15.67 16.28
C TYR A 47 -65.67 14.91 17.47
N GLN A 48 -66.38 13.82 17.21
CA GLN A 48 -66.83 12.91 18.26
C GLN A 48 -65.65 12.13 18.85
N ALA A 49 -65.72 11.86 20.16
CA ALA A 49 -64.84 10.86 20.76
C ALA A 49 -65.30 9.45 20.37
N ALA A 50 -64.35 8.56 20.05
CA ALA A 50 -64.64 7.15 19.80
C ALA A 50 -65.18 6.46 21.06
N GLY A 51 -66.36 5.84 20.96
CA GLY A 51 -66.87 4.93 21.97
C GLY A 51 -66.32 3.51 21.82
N GLY A 52 -66.73 2.61 22.71
CA GLY A 52 -66.33 1.19 22.67
C GLY A 52 -64.93 0.95 23.24
N THR A 53 -64.14 0.09 22.56
CA THR A 53 -62.78 -0.27 22.97
C THR A 53 -61.76 0.15 21.90
N ALA A 54 -60.46 0.01 22.18
CA ALA A 54 -59.39 0.34 21.24
C ALA A 54 -59.46 -0.40 19.89
N THR A 55 -60.06 -1.60 19.86
CA THR A 55 -60.17 -2.45 18.66
C THR A 55 -61.61 -2.63 18.18
N ALA A 56 -62.61 -2.31 19.00
CA ALA A 56 -64.01 -2.30 18.62
C ALA A 56 -64.59 -0.90 18.85
N ILE A 57 -64.35 0.00 17.89
CA ILE A 57 -64.74 1.40 17.95
C ILE A 57 -66.22 1.51 17.62
N THR A 58 -66.93 2.31 18.41
CA THR A 58 -68.33 2.68 18.14
C THR A 58 -68.40 4.18 17.83
N LEU A 59 -68.98 4.52 16.69
CA LEU A 59 -69.21 5.90 16.24
C LEU A 59 -70.70 6.10 16.01
N THR A 60 -71.27 7.20 16.52
CA THR A 60 -72.58 7.69 16.08
C THR A 60 -72.49 8.12 14.62
N ILE A 61 -73.30 7.55 13.74
CA ILE A 61 -73.37 7.92 12.32
C ILE A 61 -74.83 8.27 12.05
N GLY A 62 -75.12 9.56 11.84
CA GLY A 62 -76.48 10.08 11.66
C GLY A 62 -77.10 9.78 10.29
N GLU A 63 -76.27 9.39 9.31
CA GLU A 63 -76.66 9.20 7.93
C GLU A 63 -76.44 7.77 7.44
N THR A 64 -77.08 7.43 6.32
CA THR A 64 -76.85 6.13 5.68
C THR A 64 -75.46 6.06 5.07
N LEU A 65 -74.72 5.00 5.37
CA LEU A 65 -73.38 4.77 4.82
C LEU A 65 -73.42 4.56 3.29
N VAL A 66 -72.89 5.53 2.56
CA VAL A 66 -72.67 5.46 1.10
C VAL A 66 -71.17 5.42 0.78
N ASN A 67 -70.80 4.86 -0.37
CA ASN A 67 -69.39 4.75 -0.74
C ASN A 67 -68.71 6.13 -0.76
N GLY A 68 -67.57 6.26 -0.07
CA GLY A 68 -66.84 7.50 0.11
C GLY A 68 -67.29 8.35 1.30
N PHE A 69 -68.30 7.93 2.07
CA PHE A 69 -68.82 8.70 3.21
C PHE A 69 -67.72 8.92 4.27
N PRO A 70 -67.29 10.18 4.54
CA PRO A 70 -66.20 10.46 5.46
C PRO A 70 -66.72 10.59 6.90
N ILE A 71 -65.92 10.12 7.86
CA ILE A 71 -66.20 10.26 9.30
C ILE A 71 -64.92 10.69 9.99
N THR A 72 -64.99 11.70 10.85
CA THR A 72 -63.85 12.13 11.65
C THR A 72 -64.13 11.92 13.13
N PHE A 73 -63.19 11.31 13.85
CA PHE A 73 -63.33 11.00 15.26
C PHE A 73 -61.99 11.14 16.00
N ILE A 74 -62.04 11.32 17.32
CA ILE A 74 -60.87 11.26 18.20
C ILE A 74 -60.76 9.85 18.77
N ALA A 75 -59.64 9.16 18.54
CA ALA A 75 -59.41 7.84 19.14
C ALA A 75 -59.32 7.95 20.66
N SER A 76 -60.05 7.12 21.40
CA SER A 76 -60.09 7.13 22.87
C SER A 76 -59.00 6.28 23.51
N ALA A 77 -58.39 5.35 22.76
CA ALA A 77 -57.34 4.45 23.23
C ALA A 77 -56.40 4.03 22.09
N ASN A 78 -55.20 3.56 22.42
CA ASN A 78 -54.25 3.02 21.45
C ASN A 78 -54.69 1.63 21.00
N ASN A 79 -54.75 1.36 19.69
CA ASN A 79 -55.07 0.03 19.19
C ASN A 79 -53.85 -0.92 19.11
N ASN A 80 -52.64 -0.39 19.32
CA ASN A 80 -51.38 -1.14 19.26
C ASN A 80 -51.24 -1.99 17.98
N ALA A 81 -51.71 -1.48 16.84
CA ALA A 81 -51.76 -2.17 15.54
C ALA A 81 -52.59 -3.47 15.52
N ALA A 82 -53.38 -3.76 16.55
CA ALA A 82 -54.29 -4.90 16.58
C ALA A 82 -55.50 -4.64 15.69
N ALA A 83 -56.06 -5.70 15.08
CA ALA A 83 -57.21 -5.62 14.18
C ALA A 83 -58.35 -4.77 14.77
N THR A 84 -58.74 -3.72 14.06
CA THR A 84 -59.73 -2.73 14.53
C THR A 84 -60.98 -2.76 13.66
N THR A 85 -62.12 -2.56 14.28
CA THR A 85 -63.42 -2.36 13.63
C THR A 85 -64.04 -1.03 14.05
N ILE A 86 -64.85 -0.45 13.17
CA ILE A 86 -65.73 0.70 13.44
C ILE A 86 -67.16 0.23 13.16
N ASN A 87 -68.03 0.25 14.17
CA ASN A 87 -69.42 -0.24 14.06
C ASN A 87 -69.50 -1.63 13.41
N SER A 88 -68.64 -2.55 13.89
CA SER A 88 -68.50 -3.93 13.40
C SER A 88 -68.00 -4.08 11.95
N LYS A 89 -67.57 -2.99 11.29
CA LYS A 89 -66.91 -3.03 9.98
C LYS A 89 -65.40 -2.91 10.14
N PRO A 90 -64.57 -3.69 9.42
CA PRO A 90 -63.12 -3.59 9.54
C PRO A 90 -62.58 -2.20 9.19
N LEU A 91 -61.48 -1.81 9.84
CA LEU A 91 -60.73 -0.58 9.55
C LEU A 91 -59.36 -0.93 8.95
N TYR A 92 -59.06 -0.38 7.77
CA TYR A 92 -57.83 -0.63 7.05
C TYR A 92 -57.12 0.64 6.59
N LYS A 93 -55.86 0.51 6.19
CA LYS A 93 -55.18 1.51 5.36
C LYS A 93 -55.71 1.48 3.94
N PRO A 94 -55.71 2.62 3.22
CA PRO A 94 -56.26 2.74 1.87
C PRO A 94 -55.87 1.58 0.97
N ASN A 95 -56.86 0.89 0.41
CA ASN A 95 -56.66 -0.19 -0.56
C ASN A 95 -55.84 -1.39 -0.06
N THR A 96 -55.77 -1.61 1.25
CA THR A 96 -55.12 -2.79 1.87
C THR A 96 -56.06 -3.50 2.84
N THR A 97 -55.58 -4.60 3.45
CA THR A 97 -56.19 -5.22 4.64
C THR A 97 -55.35 -4.99 5.90
N ILE A 98 -54.37 -4.08 5.84
CA ILE A 98 -53.49 -3.76 6.95
C ILE A 98 -54.23 -2.83 7.90
N THR A 99 -54.23 -3.16 9.19
CA THR A 99 -54.83 -2.31 10.21
C THR A 99 -53.95 -1.08 10.47
N PRO A 100 -54.51 0.14 10.48
CA PRO A 100 -53.75 1.34 10.83
C PRO A 100 -53.43 1.40 12.33
N VAL A 101 -52.40 2.17 12.70
CA VAL A 101 -52.12 2.47 14.12
C VAL A 101 -52.95 3.67 14.56
N LEU A 102 -53.75 3.49 15.61
CA LEU A 102 -54.51 4.55 16.26
C LEU A 102 -53.87 4.88 17.61
N ILE A 103 -53.66 6.16 17.86
CA ILE A 103 -53.10 6.70 19.09
C ILE A 103 -54.18 7.52 19.79
N ALA A 104 -54.37 7.27 21.08
CA ALA A 104 -55.32 7.98 21.93
C ALA A 104 -55.14 9.50 21.85
N GLY A 105 -56.25 10.22 21.75
CA GLY A 105 -56.28 11.68 21.69
C GLY A 105 -56.03 12.26 20.29
N LYS A 106 -55.68 11.45 19.27
CA LYS A 106 -55.54 11.92 17.89
C LYS A 106 -56.85 11.85 17.13
N ALA A 107 -57.08 12.85 16.28
CA ALA A 107 -58.20 12.88 15.35
C ALA A 107 -57.85 12.13 14.06
N TYR A 108 -58.76 11.28 13.60
CA TYR A 108 -58.63 10.48 12.39
C TYR A 108 -59.86 10.68 11.51
N THR A 109 -59.63 10.88 10.21
CA THR A 109 -60.68 10.82 9.21
C THR A 109 -60.63 9.46 8.54
N VAL A 110 -61.75 8.76 8.45
CA VAL A 110 -61.93 7.53 7.68
C VAL A 110 -62.99 7.75 6.60
N TRP A 111 -63.06 6.87 5.61
CA TRP A 111 -64.14 6.85 4.64
C TRP A 111 -64.68 5.44 4.44
N TYR A 112 -65.99 5.32 4.25
CA TYR A 112 -66.65 4.03 4.04
C TYR A 112 -66.49 3.52 2.60
N SER A 113 -66.10 2.26 2.45
CA SER A 113 -66.08 1.55 1.17
C SER A 113 -67.20 0.53 1.11
N SER A 114 -68.13 0.68 0.16
CA SER A 114 -69.21 -0.28 -0.03
C SER A 114 -68.72 -1.61 -0.62
N SER A 115 -67.69 -1.57 -1.47
CA SER A 115 -67.12 -2.78 -2.12
C SER A 115 -66.39 -3.69 -1.13
N GLY A 116 -65.66 -3.10 -0.18
CA GLY A 116 -64.95 -3.84 0.87
C GLY A 116 -65.75 -4.05 2.14
N ASN A 117 -66.95 -3.45 2.26
CA ASN A 117 -67.75 -3.38 3.48
C ASN A 117 -66.91 -2.99 4.71
N CYS A 118 -66.04 -2.00 4.55
CA CYS A 118 -65.02 -1.60 5.51
C CYS A 118 -64.81 -0.09 5.51
N PHE A 119 -64.03 0.40 6.47
CA PHE A 119 -63.55 1.77 6.52
C PHE A 119 -62.07 1.82 6.15
N PHE A 120 -61.68 2.85 5.41
CA PHE A 120 -60.28 3.17 5.15
C PHE A 120 -59.90 4.47 5.87
N ILE A 121 -58.77 4.49 6.57
CA ILE A 121 -58.21 5.73 7.11
C ILE A 121 -57.73 6.64 5.96
N LYS A 122 -58.06 7.93 6.01
CA LYS A 122 -57.68 8.92 5.00
C LYS A 122 -56.21 9.30 5.20
N ALA A 123 -55.35 8.85 4.28
CA ALA A 123 -53.92 9.17 4.18
C ALA A 123 -53.16 9.13 5.52
N SER A 124 -52.68 7.93 5.89
CA SER A 124 -51.64 7.78 6.91
C SER A 124 -50.27 8.14 6.29
N ALA A 125 -49.31 8.60 7.10
CA ALA A 125 -47.92 8.46 6.69
C ALA A 125 -47.63 6.95 6.55
N GLU A 126 -46.95 6.53 5.48
CA GLU A 126 -46.73 5.09 5.19
C GLU A 126 -45.24 4.71 5.19
N GLY A 127 -44.35 5.62 5.63
CA GLY A 127 -42.92 5.33 5.70
C GLY A 127 -42.60 4.24 6.73
N ASP A 128 -41.54 3.47 6.48
CA ASP A 128 -40.99 2.44 7.39
C ASP A 128 -39.68 2.89 8.07
N VAL A 129 -39.19 4.06 7.69
CA VAL A 129 -38.00 4.70 8.25
C VAL A 129 -38.14 4.85 9.76
N VAL A 130 -37.07 4.56 10.48
CA VAL A 130 -36.97 4.79 11.93
C VAL A 130 -36.09 6.02 12.21
N ALA A 131 -36.19 6.56 13.43
CA ALA A 131 -35.42 7.74 13.81
C ALA A 131 -33.91 7.56 13.64
N ALA A 132 -33.37 6.35 13.81
CA ALA A 132 -31.95 6.04 13.61
C ALA A 132 -31.49 6.18 12.14
N ASN A 133 -32.43 6.17 11.19
CA ASN A 133 -32.15 6.29 9.75
C ASN A 133 -32.28 7.72 9.22
N VAL A 134 -32.69 8.68 10.07
CA VAL A 134 -32.91 10.08 9.70
C VAL A 134 -31.92 10.95 10.42
N LEU A 135 -31.32 11.91 9.70
CA LEU A 135 -30.32 12.83 10.25
C LEU A 135 -30.83 13.51 11.53
N ALA A 136 -29.97 13.60 12.53
CA ALA A 136 -30.27 14.19 13.83
C ALA A 136 -30.92 15.58 13.67
N GLY A 137 -32.06 15.78 14.34
CA GLY A 137 -32.80 17.04 14.30
C GLY A 137 -33.65 17.27 13.05
N LYS A 138 -33.69 16.33 12.08
CA LYS A 138 -34.65 16.37 10.97
C LYS A 138 -35.94 15.69 11.37
N THR A 139 -37.06 16.35 11.13
CA THR A 139 -38.39 15.79 11.38
C THR A 139 -38.83 14.92 10.22
N PHE A 140 -39.47 13.79 10.51
CA PHE A 140 -40.09 12.90 9.53
C PHE A 140 -41.38 12.30 10.11
N SER A 141 -42.15 11.63 9.26
CA SER A 141 -43.34 10.88 9.65
C SER A 141 -43.25 9.49 9.07
N ASN A 142 -43.75 8.49 9.78
CA ASN A 142 -43.79 7.11 9.34
C ASN A 142 -45.14 6.49 9.70
N ASP A 143 -45.29 5.20 9.44
CA ASP A 143 -46.54 4.47 9.67
C ASP A 143 -46.98 4.38 11.14
N ASN A 144 -46.07 4.64 12.07
CA ASN A 144 -46.35 4.65 13.50
C ASN A 144 -46.78 6.04 13.97
N ASP A 145 -46.10 7.10 13.54
CA ASP A 145 -46.36 8.45 14.03
C ASP A 145 -45.92 9.58 13.08
N THR A 146 -46.47 10.76 13.30
CA THR A 146 -46.09 12.00 12.64
C THR A 146 -45.23 12.87 13.54
N GLY A 147 -44.30 13.62 12.96
CA GLY A 147 -43.47 14.57 13.72
C GLY A 147 -42.33 13.92 14.51
N LEU A 148 -41.90 12.71 14.12
CA LEU A 148 -40.75 12.02 14.68
C LEU A 148 -39.46 12.78 14.38
N THR A 149 -38.50 12.77 15.31
CA THR A 149 -37.20 13.43 15.12
C THR A 149 -36.12 12.40 14.84
N GLY A 150 -35.34 12.61 13.79
CA GLY A 150 -34.18 11.80 13.44
C GLY A 150 -33.08 11.86 14.50
N THR A 151 -32.27 10.82 14.56
CA THR A 151 -31.20 10.60 15.54
C THR A 151 -29.86 10.20 14.91
N MET A 152 -29.79 9.99 13.58
CA MET A 152 -28.56 9.63 12.89
C MET A 152 -27.50 10.75 13.02
N PRO A 153 -26.31 10.47 13.56
CA PRO A 153 -25.24 11.46 13.64
C PRO A 153 -24.81 11.96 12.25
N ASN A 154 -24.42 13.23 12.17
CA ASN A 154 -23.78 13.80 10.98
C ASN A 154 -22.27 13.85 11.18
N ASN A 155 -21.54 12.94 10.54
CA ASN A 155 -20.08 12.86 10.63
C ASN A 155 -19.37 13.78 9.63
N GLY A 156 -20.12 14.40 8.69
CA GLY A 156 -19.55 15.31 7.69
C GLY A 156 -18.49 14.63 6.81
N ALA A 157 -17.37 15.32 6.58
CA ALA A 157 -16.23 14.80 5.85
C ALA A 157 -15.23 14.18 6.83
N VAL A 158 -15.19 12.85 6.89
CA VAL A 158 -14.23 12.13 7.72
C VAL A 158 -12.97 11.82 6.91
N SER A 159 -11.85 12.46 7.27
CA SER A 159 -10.56 12.22 6.64
C SER A 159 -9.53 11.68 7.64
N LYS A 160 -8.80 10.64 7.25
CA LYS A 160 -7.83 9.96 8.10
C LYS A 160 -6.58 9.58 7.30
N SER A 161 -5.41 9.89 7.86
CA SER A 161 -4.14 9.31 7.40
C SER A 161 -3.82 8.09 8.25
N LEU A 162 -3.61 6.94 7.61
CA LEU A 162 -3.29 5.68 8.27
C LEU A 162 -1.78 5.42 8.26
N PRO A 163 -1.20 4.95 9.37
CA PRO A 163 0.13 4.36 9.34
C PRO A 163 0.11 3.03 8.57
N ILE A 164 1.28 2.51 8.21
CA ILE A 164 1.41 1.17 7.62
C ILE A 164 0.83 0.14 8.59
N ASN A 165 -0.04 -0.74 8.09
CA ASN A 165 -0.81 -1.72 8.88
C ASN A 165 -1.76 -1.10 9.92
N GLY A 166 -2.04 0.20 9.85
CA GLY A 166 -3.04 0.85 10.69
C GLY A 166 -4.46 0.50 10.27
N SER A 167 -5.38 0.48 11.24
CA SER A 167 -6.81 0.34 11.01
C SER A 167 -7.55 1.62 11.42
N TYR A 168 -8.65 1.92 10.75
CA TYR A 168 -9.56 2.99 11.13
C TYR A 168 -11.00 2.48 11.07
N THR A 169 -11.69 2.53 12.21
CA THR A 169 -13.13 2.25 12.28
C THR A 169 -13.89 3.49 11.83
N ILE A 170 -14.67 3.36 10.76
CA ILE A 170 -15.54 4.42 10.28
C ILE A 170 -16.74 4.52 11.24
N PRO A 171 -17.01 5.70 11.83
CA PRO A 171 -18.15 5.86 12.72
C PRO A 171 -19.47 5.71 11.96
N GLU A 172 -20.46 5.10 12.60
CA GLU A 172 -21.83 5.04 12.09
C GLU A 172 -22.43 6.45 11.96
N GLY A 173 -23.29 6.64 10.96
CA GLY A 173 -23.95 7.91 10.69
C GLY A 173 -23.76 8.40 9.25
N TYR A 174 -24.23 9.60 8.97
CA TYR A 174 -24.15 10.21 7.66
C TYR A 174 -22.74 10.76 7.39
N HIS A 175 -22.16 10.41 6.24
CA HIS A 175 -20.92 10.98 5.72
C HIS A 175 -21.22 11.72 4.42
N ASN A 176 -20.63 12.90 4.25
CA ASN A 176 -20.94 13.78 3.11
C ASN A 176 -20.19 13.41 1.80
N GLY A 177 -19.55 12.24 1.74
CA GLY A 177 -18.80 11.75 0.58
C GLY A 177 -17.49 12.50 0.27
N SER A 178 -17.15 13.56 0.99
CA SER A 178 -15.92 14.35 0.76
C SER A 178 -14.73 13.89 1.62
N GLY A 179 -14.97 12.95 2.54
CA GLY A 179 -13.92 12.35 3.36
C GLY A 179 -12.98 11.45 2.56
N LYS A 180 -11.74 11.28 3.06
CA LYS A 180 -10.73 10.40 2.46
C LYS A 180 -9.94 9.65 3.52
N VAL A 181 -9.76 8.35 3.30
CA VAL A 181 -8.70 7.59 3.99
C VAL A 181 -7.48 7.55 3.08
N SER A 182 -6.37 8.10 3.57
CA SER A 182 -5.10 8.13 2.84
C SER A 182 -4.02 7.36 3.59
N GLN A 183 -3.04 6.89 2.84
CA GLN A 183 -1.81 6.34 3.38
C GLN A 183 -0.68 6.83 2.48
N SER A 184 0.40 7.32 3.10
CA SER A 184 1.60 7.73 2.40
C SER A 184 2.72 6.79 2.78
N ILE A 185 3.26 6.08 1.80
CA ILE A 185 4.42 5.20 1.97
C ILE A 185 5.54 5.77 1.13
N THR A 186 6.72 5.96 1.74
CA THR A 186 7.91 6.34 1.00
C THR A 186 8.21 5.27 -0.04
N SER A 187 8.24 5.66 -1.32
CA SER A 187 8.55 4.74 -2.41
C SER A 187 10.02 4.83 -2.79
N LYS A 188 10.56 3.71 -3.25
CA LYS A 188 11.90 3.63 -3.81
C LYS A 188 11.81 3.07 -5.22
N ALA A 189 12.18 3.90 -6.19
CA ALA A 189 12.30 3.51 -7.58
C ALA A 189 13.44 2.49 -7.78
N ALA A 190 13.58 1.98 -9.00
CA ALA A 190 14.65 1.06 -9.34
C ALA A 190 16.02 1.64 -8.99
N ALA A 191 16.91 0.81 -8.44
CA ALA A 191 18.28 1.19 -8.13
C ALA A 191 19.22 0.00 -8.29
N THR A 192 20.48 0.29 -8.61
CA THR A 192 21.56 -0.70 -8.72
C THR A 192 22.61 -0.45 -7.64
N TYR A 193 22.99 -1.52 -6.94
CA TYR A 193 23.99 -1.53 -5.89
C TYR A 193 25.22 -2.30 -6.38
N ASN A 194 26.35 -1.61 -6.50
CA ASN A 194 27.60 -2.21 -6.97
C ASN A 194 28.45 -2.64 -5.77
N PRO A 195 28.87 -3.91 -5.63
CA PRO A 195 29.73 -4.34 -4.53
C PRO A 195 30.92 -3.39 -4.30
N SER A 196 31.19 -3.06 -3.03
CA SER A 196 32.24 -2.11 -2.66
C SER A 196 32.85 -2.48 -1.30
N THR A 197 33.96 -1.85 -0.93
CA THR A 197 34.56 -1.99 0.42
C THR A 197 33.73 -1.33 1.51
N SER A 198 32.76 -0.48 1.14
CA SER A 198 31.79 0.13 2.05
C SER A 198 30.46 -0.62 2.04
N THR A 199 29.80 -0.66 3.19
CA THR A 199 28.46 -1.24 3.31
C THR A 199 27.45 -0.44 2.49
N GLN A 200 26.59 -1.16 1.76
CA GLN A 200 25.44 -0.57 1.08
C GLN A 200 24.16 -1.08 1.75
N THR A 201 23.29 -0.14 2.10
CA THR A 201 22.05 -0.44 2.82
C THR A 201 20.84 0.02 2.03
N ILE A 202 19.84 -0.86 1.92
CA ILE A 202 18.49 -0.48 1.51
C ILE A 202 17.71 -0.22 2.79
N ALA A 203 17.37 1.04 3.07
CA ALA A 203 16.65 1.39 4.29
C ALA A 203 15.26 0.71 4.34
N ALA A 204 14.86 0.25 5.52
CA ALA A 204 13.56 -0.36 5.74
C ALA A 204 12.39 0.65 5.62
N GLY A 205 11.15 0.16 5.61
CA GLY A 205 9.95 1.00 5.65
C GLY A 205 9.62 1.70 4.33
N GLN A 206 10.14 1.19 3.21
CA GLN A 206 9.90 1.73 1.87
C GLN A 206 9.15 0.72 1.00
N TYR A 207 8.27 1.21 0.15
CA TYR A 207 7.67 0.42 -0.93
C TYR A 207 8.58 0.43 -2.15
N LEU A 208 9.07 -0.74 -2.56
CA LEU A 208 9.92 -0.88 -3.74
C LEU A 208 9.03 -0.84 -5.00
N SER A 209 8.94 0.34 -5.63
CA SER A 209 8.19 0.52 -6.87
C SER A 209 8.97 0.09 -8.12
N GLY A 210 10.25 -0.26 -7.96
CA GLY A 210 11.09 -0.82 -9.00
C GLY A 210 12.13 -1.79 -8.44
N ALA A 211 12.70 -2.62 -9.33
CA ALA A 211 13.67 -3.64 -8.96
C ALA A 211 14.91 -3.03 -8.26
N GLN A 212 15.37 -3.70 -7.21
CA GLN A 212 16.64 -3.38 -6.56
C GLN A 212 17.65 -4.44 -7.01
N THR A 213 18.62 -4.03 -7.83
CA THR A 213 19.57 -4.94 -8.45
C THR A 213 20.89 -4.87 -7.71
N ILE A 214 21.40 -6.02 -7.27
CA ILE A 214 22.77 -6.13 -6.78
C ILE A 214 23.63 -6.56 -7.97
N ALA A 215 24.61 -5.73 -8.36
CA ALA A 215 25.47 -6.05 -9.48
C ALA A 215 26.37 -7.26 -9.15
N ALA A 216 26.60 -8.12 -10.14
CA ALA A 216 27.46 -9.28 -9.99
C ALA A 216 28.93 -8.87 -9.78
N VAL A 217 29.67 -9.66 -8.99
CA VAL A 217 31.13 -9.60 -8.95
C VAL A 217 31.66 -10.41 -10.13
N THR A 218 32.42 -9.78 -11.03
CA THR A 218 32.87 -10.40 -12.30
C THR A 218 34.34 -10.84 -12.29
N GLY A 219 35.04 -10.75 -11.15
CA GLY A 219 36.43 -11.16 -11.02
C GLY A 219 36.61 -12.66 -11.22
N THR A 220 37.45 -13.07 -12.17
CA THR A 220 37.72 -14.48 -12.51
C THR A 220 39.09 -14.98 -12.01
N THR A 221 39.85 -14.14 -11.29
CA THR A 221 41.17 -14.52 -10.78
C THR A 221 41.07 -15.60 -9.70
N THR A 222 42.12 -16.41 -9.59
CA THR A 222 42.28 -17.44 -8.56
C THR A 222 43.35 -17.03 -7.56
N ALA A 223 43.37 -17.66 -6.38
CA ALA A 223 44.29 -17.27 -5.31
C ALA A 223 45.77 -17.37 -5.72
N ASP A 224 46.14 -18.35 -6.55
CA ASP A 224 47.49 -18.54 -7.08
C ASP A 224 47.94 -17.46 -8.07
N LYS A 225 47.03 -16.59 -8.52
CA LYS A 225 47.32 -15.45 -9.41
C LYS A 225 47.38 -14.12 -8.67
N VAL A 226 47.08 -14.10 -7.38
CA VAL A 226 47.13 -12.90 -6.53
C VAL A 226 48.26 -13.07 -5.54
N ASP A 227 49.08 -12.03 -5.37
CA ASP A 227 50.21 -12.04 -4.44
C ASP A 227 49.78 -12.37 -3.01
N SER A 228 50.58 -13.18 -2.34
CA SER A 228 50.36 -13.54 -0.94
C SER A 228 50.23 -12.29 -0.06
N GLY A 229 49.19 -12.26 0.77
CA GLY A 229 48.89 -11.14 1.68
C GLY A 229 47.93 -10.08 1.10
N TYR A 230 47.64 -10.10 -0.20
CA TYR A 230 46.60 -9.26 -0.80
C TYR A 230 45.27 -9.99 -0.85
N THR A 231 44.17 -9.27 -0.57
CA THR A 231 42.81 -9.83 -0.64
C THR A 231 42.11 -9.47 -1.95
N PHE A 232 41.26 -10.36 -2.43
CA PHE A 232 40.41 -10.13 -3.59
C PHE A 232 39.04 -10.79 -3.42
N SER A 233 38.04 -10.34 -4.17
CA SER A 233 36.73 -10.97 -4.20
C SER A 233 36.67 -11.98 -5.35
N SER A 234 36.29 -13.22 -5.04
CA SER A 234 36.10 -14.29 -6.03
C SER A 234 34.81 -14.10 -6.83
N ALA A 235 34.64 -14.88 -7.92
CA ALA A 235 33.40 -14.95 -8.69
C ALA A 235 32.18 -15.35 -7.83
N SER A 236 32.39 -16.04 -6.71
CA SER A 236 31.36 -16.38 -5.73
C SER A 236 31.05 -15.24 -4.74
N GLY A 237 31.68 -14.07 -4.88
CA GLY A 237 31.51 -12.93 -3.97
C GLY A 237 32.17 -13.12 -2.60
N ILE A 238 33.01 -14.14 -2.42
CA ILE A 238 33.74 -14.42 -1.18
C ILE A 238 35.09 -13.71 -1.23
N ASN A 239 35.45 -13.04 -0.13
CA ASN A 239 36.80 -12.48 0.04
C ASN A 239 37.81 -13.59 0.30
N LEU A 240 38.82 -13.68 -0.56
CA LEU A 240 39.94 -14.61 -0.47
C LEU A 240 41.26 -13.83 -0.33
N THR A 241 42.31 -14.52 0.08
CA THR A 241 43.69 -13.99 0.10
C THR A 241 44.50 -14.68 -0.99
N GLY A 242 45.34 -13.92 -1.69
CA GLY A 242 46.28 -14.45 -2.66
C GLY A 242 47.26 -15.45 -2.04
N THR A 243 47.74 -16.39 -2.85
CA THR A 243 48.73 -17.40 -2.47
C THR A 243 49.94 -17.40 -3.41
N SER A 244 49.98 -16.51 -4.40
CA SER A 244 51.13 -16.39 -5.30
C SER A 244 52.36 -15.97 -4.50
N THR A 245 53.41 -16.78 -4.58
CA THR A 245 54.77 -16.38 -4.23
C THR A 245 55.40 -15.78 -5.49
N LYS A 246 55.67 -14.46 -5.51
CA LYS A 246 56.36 -13.79 -6.63
C LYS A 246 57.59 -14.62 -7.02
N LYS A 247 57.76 -14.93 -8.32
CA LYS A 247 59.03 -15.53 -8.80
C LYS A 247 60.18 -14.62 -8.38
N ARG A 248 61.07 -15.12 -7.54
CA ARG A 248 62.18 -14.35 -6.98
C ARG A 248 63.31 -14.28 -8.00
N TRP A 249 64.10 -13.22 -7.91
CA TRP A 249 65.32 -13.08 -8.68
C TRP A 249 66.37 -12.34 -7.85
N ALA A 250 67.63 -12.53 -8.18
CA ALA A 250 68.76 -11.86 -7.53
C ALA A 250 69.78 -11.43 -8.57
N TYR A 251 70.45 -10.31 -8.30
CA TYR A 251 71.52 -9.77 -9.12
C TYR A 251 72.65 -9.26 -8.23
N ALA A 252 73.89 -9.46 -8.66
CA ALA A 252 75.00 -8.69 -8.11
C ALA A 252 76.08 -8.47 -9.17
N ASP A 253 76.86 -7.40 -8.95
CA ASP A 253 78.10 -7.09 -9.65
C ASP A 253 79.23 -7.15 -8.62
N VAL A 254 80.03 -8.21 -8.69
CA VAL A 254 81.03 -8.55 -7.67
C VAL A 254 82.41 -8.29 -8.23
N TRP A 255 83.08 -7.29 -7.68
CA TRP A 255 84.51 -7.06 -7.90
C TRP A 255 85.33 -7.96 -6.97
N LEU A 256 86.19 -8.80 -7.55
CA LEU A 256 86.99 -9.79 -6.81
C LEU A 256 88.45 -9.34 -6.59
N GLY A 257 88.80 -8.12 -7.00
CA GLY A 257 90.14 -7.56 -6.84
C GLY A 257 91.09 -7.83 -8.01
N SER A 258 92.32 -7.36 -7.89
CA SER A 258 93.39 -7.55 -8.89
C SER A 258 93.99 -8.97 -8.88
N HIS A 259 93.56 -9.83 -7.96
CA HIS A 259 94.02 -11.21 -7.84
C HIS A 259 92.88 -12.14 -8.28
N ASN A 260 93.19 -13.09 -9.17
CA ASN A 260 92.24 -14.10 -9.61
C ASN A 260 91.77 -14.92 -8.40
N VAL A 261 90.48 -14.84 -8.06
CA VAL A 261 89.92 -15.69 -6.99
C VAL A 261 89.82 -17.12 -7.50
N ALA A 262 90.39 -18.07 -6.75
CA ALA A 262 90.40 -19.47 -7.13
C ALA A 262 88.97 -20.03 -7.30
N PRO A 263 88.72 -20.86 -8.32
CA PRO A 263 87.41 -21.47 -8.51
C PRO A 263 87.07 -22.49 -7.40
N PRO A 264 85.78 -22.71 -7.08
CA PRO A 264 84.60 -22.11 -7.72
C PRO A 264 84.19 -20.77 -7.10
N PHE A 265 83.62 -19.87 -7.91
CA PHE A 265 82.87 -18.73 -7.39
C PHE A 265 81.51 -19.20 -6.88
N THR A 266 81.16 -18.83 -5.64
CA THR A 266 79.93 -19.30 -4.98
C THR A 266 79.09 -18.13 -4.49
N VAL A 267 77.80 -18.17 -4.82
CA VAL A 267 76.78 -17.24 -4.32
C VAL A 267 75.89 -17.98 -3.34
N THR A 268 75.76 -17.47 -2.12
CA THR A 268 74.88 -18.00 -1.07
C THR A 268 73.82 -16.97 -0.67
N GLY A 269 72.76 -17.41 0.00
CA GLY A 269 71.77 -16.51 0.60
C GLY A 269 70.74 -15.96 -0.38
N LEU A 270 70.53 -16.60 -1.54
CA LEU A 270 69.55 -16.17 -2.54
C LEU A 270 68.10 -16.22 -2.03
N GLY A 271 67.82 -16.99 -0.98
CA GLY A 271 66.47 -17.21 -0.47
C GLY A 271 65.61 -18.13 -1.33
N PHE A 272 65.96 -18.37 -2.59
CA PHE A 272 65.34 -19.32 -3.53
C PHE A 272 66.37 -20.27 -4.14
N LYS A 273 65.92 -21.44 -4.63
CA LYS A 273 66.75 -22.30 -5.48
C LYS A 273 66.66 -21.77 -6.91
N PRO A 274 67.74 -21.24 -7.51
CA PRO A 274 67.65 -20.70 -8.85
C PRO A 274 67.43 -21.81 -9.89
N SER A 275 66.56 -21.57 -10.86
CA SER A 275 66.31 -22.44 -12.00
C SER A 275 66.95 -21.92 -13.29
N THR A 276 67.17 -20.60 -13.38
CA THR A 276 67.89 -19.95 -14.49
C THR A 276 68.98 -19.06 -13.94
N ILE A 277 70.20 -19.18 -14.45
CA ILE A 277 71.34 -18.37 -14.01
C ILE A 277 72.09 -17.84 -15.23
N LEU A 278 72.32 -16.53 -15.26
CA LEU A 278 73.19 -15.87 -16.21
C LEU A 278 74.41 -15.34 -15.46
N VAL A 279 75.61 -15.64 -15.94
CA VAL A 279 76.86 -15.11 -15.40
C VAL A 279 77.65 -14.40 -16.49
N LEU A 280 78.12 -13.20 -16.18
CA LEU A 280 79.21 -12.56 -16.90
C LEU A 280 80.44 -12.48 -15.99
N CYS A 281 81.59 -12.96 -16.42
CA CYS A 281 82.81 -12.90 -15.62
C CYS A 281 84.02 -12.38 -16.40
N GLU A 282 84.96 -11.77 -15.68
CA GLU A 282 86.27 -11.42 -16.20
C GLU A 282 87.33 -12.38 -15.65
N THR A 283 88.13 -12.95 -16.54
CA THR A 283 89.20 -13.91 -16.22
C THR A 283 90.51 -13.49 -16.88
N THR A 284 91.63 -13.84 -16.24
CA THR A 284 92.97 -13.79 -16.84
C THR A 284 93.38 -15.22 -17.23
N ILE A 285 93.83 -15.41 -18.46
CA ILE A 285 94.21 -16.73 -19.00
C ILE A 285 95.71 -16.70 -19.29
N ASN A 286 96.44 -17.65 -18.70
CA ASN A 286 97.91 -17.73 -18.79
C ASN A 286 98.43 -18.88 -19.69
N SER A 287 97.56 -19.54 -20.49
CA SER A 287 97.93 -20.57 -21.48
C SER A 287 96.74 -21.00 -22.37
N ASP A 288 97.04 -21.39 -23.62
CA ASP A 288 96.36 -22.25 -24.65
C ASP A 288 94.83 -22.23 -24.87
N ALA A 289 94.04 -21.60 -24.02
CA ALA A 289 92.59 -21.58 -24.12
C ALA A 289 92.12 -20.31 -24.82
N TYR A 290 91.78 -20.43 -26.10
CA TYR A 290 91.43 -19.26 -26.93
C TYR A 290 89.95 -18.88 -26.90
N GLN A 291 89.04 -19.78 -26.50
CA GLN A 291 87.65 -19.40 -26.19
C GLN A 291 87.07 -20.24 -25.03
N ILE A 292 86.62 -19.58 -23.97
CA ILE A 292 85.48 -20.04 -23.16
C ILE A 292 84.25 -19.84 -24.05
N THR A 293 84.00 -20.78 -24.94
CA THR A 293 82.79 -20.78 -25.75
C THR A 293 81.60 -21.06 -24.82
N SER A 294 80.61 -20.17 -24.86
CA SER A 294 79.37 -20.31 -24.10
C SER A 294 78.56 -21.48 -24.67
N GLU A 295 78.87 -22.71 -24.27
CA GLU A 295 78.16 -23.88 -24.74
C GLU A 295 77.62 -24.70 -23.57
N TYR A 296 76.29 -24.89 -23.65
CA TYR A 296 75.40 -25.73 -22.86
C TYR A 296 76.12 -26.79 -22.01
N SER A 297 76.01 -26.67 -20.69
CA SER A 297 76.41 -27.73 -19.76
C SER A 297 75.60 -29.00 -20.04
N THR A 298 76.25 -30.12 -20.31
CA THR A 298 75.63 -31.44 -20.35
C THR A 298 75.24 -31.88 -18.93
N GLY A 299 73.98 -31.69 -18.56
CA GLY A 299 73.43 -32.03 -17.25
C GLY A 299 72.07 -31.39 -16.99
N ILE A 300 71.38 -31.83 -15.93
CA ILE A 300 69.94 -31.66 -15.60
C ILE A 300 69.40 -30.20 -15.61
N TYR A 301 70.25 -29.19 -15.77
CA TYR A 301 69.90 -27.77 -15.72
C TYR A 301 69.94 -27.14 -17.12
N GLN A 302 68.82 -27.21 -17.84
CA GLN A 302 68.69 -26.75 -19.23
C GLN A 302 68.73 -25.21 -19.42
N SER A 303 69.11 -24.41 -18.41
CA SER A 303 68.95 -22.94 -18.45
C SER A 303 70.04 -22.17 -17.68
N VAL A 304 71.30 -22.63 -17.73
CA VAL A 304 72.45 -21.84 -17.25
C VAL A 304 73.28 -21.34 -18.44
N ALA A 305 73.67 -20.07 -18.42
CA ALA A 305 74.53 -19.46 -19.44
C ALA A 305 75.70 -18.72 -18.78
N THR A 306 76.92 -19.07 -19.17
CA THR A 306 78.14 -18.33 -18.80
C THR A 306 78.62 -17.55 -20.03
N LEU A 307 78.84 -16.25 -19.87
CA LEU A 307 79.47 -15.41 -20.88
C LEU A 307 80.74 -14.79 -20.29
N ALA A 308 81.91 -15.31 -20.63
CA ALA A 308 83.18 -14.80 -20.13
C ALA A 308 83.75 -13.69 -21.04
N ARG A 309 84.28 -12.62 -20.44
CA ARG A 309 85.04 -11.56 -21.12
C ARG A 309 86.52 -11.67 -20.73
N TYR A 310 87.42 -11.69 -21.70
CA TYR A 310 88.86 -11.73 -21.45
C TYR A 310 89.39 -10.37 -21.01
N LYS A 311 90.09 -10.32 -19.87
CA LYS A 311 90.68 -9.08 -19.34
C LYS A 311 92.11 -8.84 -19.82
N SER A 312 92.89 -9.90 -20.00
CA SER A 312 94.25 -9.87 -20.55
C SER A 312 94.66 -11.25 -21.08
N VAL A 313 95.42 -11.27 -22.17
CA VAL A 313 96.00 -12.49 -22.78
C VAL A 313 97.52 -12.33 -22.82
N THR A 314 98.26 -13.29 -22.28
CA THR A 314 99.71 -13.37 -22.44
C THR A 314 100.03 -14.51 -23.41
N TYR A 315 100.65 -14.19 -24.54
CA TYR A 315 100.99 -15.14 -25.60
C TYR A 315 102.42 -15.67 -25.37
N GLY A 316 102.62 -16.99 -25.42
CA GLY A 316 103.94 -17.60 -25.70
C GLY A 316 104.10 -17.95 -27.19
N ASP A 317 105.32 -18.23 -27.61
CA ASP A 317 105.71 -18.17 -29.03
C ASP A 317 105.40 -19.42 -29.88
N SER A 318 104.59 -20.39 -29.43
CA SER A 318 104.24 -21.58 -30.25
C SER A 318 103.01 -22.34 -29.72
N TYR A 319 101.89 -22.38 -30.47
CA TYR A 319 100.68 -23.13 -30.06
C TYR A 319 99.95 -23.80 -31.24
N THR A 320 99.51 -25.05 -31.06
CA THR A 320 98.98 -25.92 -32.14
C THR A 320 97.63 -26.58 -31.84
N SER A 321 96.89 -26.24 -30.78
CA SER A 321 95.52 -26.74 -30.61
C SER A 321 94.61 -25.82 -29.79
N TYR A 322 93.32 -25.85 -30.10
CA TYR A 322 92.27 -25.04 -29.48
C TYR A 322 91.53 -25.86 -28.42
N GLN A 323 91.46 -25.38 -27.18
CA GLN A 323 90.67 -26.02 -26.11
C GLN A 323 89.47 -25.17 -25.72
N ALA A 324 88.28 -25.77 -25.73
CA ALA A 324 87.06 -25.21 -25.17
C ALA A 324 86.97 -25.56 -23.68
N ILE A 325 86.78 -24.56 -22.83
CA ILE A 325 86.57 -24.76 -21.39
C ILE A 325 85.07 -24.82 -21.11
N ILE A 326 84.59 -25.99 -20.69
CA ILE A 326 83.19 -26.16 -20.28
C ILE A 326 83.09 -25.81 -18.79
N PRO A 327 82.30 -24.80 -18.40
CA PRO A 327 82.12 -24.46 -16.99
C PRO A 327 81.34 -25.57 -16.27
N THR A 328 81.80 -25.89 -15.06
CA THR A 328 81.10 -26.78 -14.13
C THR A 328 80.21 -25.96 -13.22
N TRP A 329 79.00 -26.45 -12.99
CA TRP A 329 77.96 -25.76 -12.21
C TRP A 329 77.45 -26.64 -11.08
N SER A 330 77.15 -26.02 -9.95
CA SER A 330 76.41 -26.62 -8.84
C SER A 330 75.31 -25.68 -8.40
N VAL A 331 74.08 -26.19 -8.25
CA VAL A 331 72.91 -25.39 -7.85
C VAL A 331 72.20 -26.06 -6.69
N GLY A 332 72.10 -25.34 -5.57
CA GLY A 332 71.47 -25.80 -4.33
C GLY A 332 70.36 -24.87 -3.86
N ALA A 333 69.71 -25.22 -2.74
CA ALA A 333 68.73 -24.33 -2.13
C ALA A 333 69.41 -23.04 -1.66
N GLY A 334 69.03 -21.89 -2.23
CA GLY A 334 69.61 -20.60 -1.86
C GLY A 334 71.02 -20.34 -2.38
N THR A 335 71.58 -21.19 -3.25
CA THR A 335 72.99 -21.12 -3.65
C THR A 335 73.23 -21.57 -5.09
N PHE A 336 74.26 -21.01 -5.73
CA PHE A 336 74.90 -21.62 -6.89
C PHE A 336 76.41 -21.40 -6.86
N SER A 337 77.14 -22.29 -7.52
CA SER A 337 78.58 -22.18 -7.74
C SER A 337 78.89 -22.47 -9.20
N PHE A 338 79.90 -21.77 -9.74
CA PHE A 338 80.44 -22.09 -11.06
C PHE A 338 81.97 -22.05 -11.06
N SER A 339 82.56 -22.89 -11.89
CA SER A 339 84.01 -22.94 -12.12
C SER A 339 84.28 -23.11 -13.61
N ALA A 340 85.23 -22.36 -14.15
CA ALA A 340 85.77 -22.54 -15.49
C ALA A 340 87.17 -23.17 -15.37
N GLY A 341 87.26 -24.49 -15.19
CA GLY A 341 88.55 -25.18 -15.00
C GLY A 341 89.30 -24.73 -13.73
N SER A 342 90.59 -24.41 -13.88
CA SER A 342 91.44 -23.84 -12.81
C SER A 342 91.53 -22.32 -12.86
N TYR A 343 90.82 -21.66 -13.79
CA TYR A 343 90.90 -20.22 -13.97
C TYR A 343 90.12 -19.48 -12.88
N GLY A 344 90.77 -18.47 -12.29
CA GLY A 344 90.12 -17.58 -11.35
C GLY A 344 89.56 -16.33 -12.00
N PHE A 345 88.71 -15.62 -11.28
CA PHE A 345 87.97 -14.46 -11.80
C PHE A 345 88.38 -13.17 -11.09
N THR A 346 88.41 -12.06 -11.82
CA THR A 346 88.62 -10.72 -11.26
C THR A 346 87.32 -9.93 -11.05
N SER A 347 86.26 -10.29 -11.79
CA SER A 347 84.92 -9.77 -11.56
C SER A 347 83.87 -10.79 -12.01
N VAL A 348 82.71 -10.77 -11.37
CA VAL A 348 81.56 -11.62 -11.69
C VAL A 348 80.27 -10.82 -11.54
N LYS A 349 79.49 -10.72 -12.61
CA LYS A 349 78.10 -10.27 -12.61
C LYS A 349 77.20 -11.48 -12.77
N TYR A 350 76.12 -11.55 -11.99
CA TYR A 350 75.16 -12.63 -12.14
C TYR A 350 73.72 -12.16 -12.04
N TRP A 351 72.84 -12.92 -12.69
CA TRP A 351 71.39 -12.88 -12.51
C TRP A 351 70.91 -14.30 -12.23
N ALA A 352 70.22 -14.50 -11.11
CA ALA A 352 69.64 -15.76 -10.71
C ALA A 352 68.11 -15.60 -10.66
N PHE A 353 67.36 -16.51 -11.25
CA PHE A 353 65.89 -16.48 -11.30
C PHE A 353 65.32 -17.77 -10.72
N GLU A 354 64.23 -17.66 -9.97
CA GLU A 354 63.45 -18.78 -9.41
C GLU A 354 62.65 -19.55 -10.46
#